data_AF-A0A2I1G8D0-F1
#
_entry.id   AF-A0A2I1G8D0-F1
#
_cell.length_a   1.000
_cell.length_b   1.000
_cell.length_c   1.000
_cell.angle_alpha   90.00
_cell.angle_beta   90.00
_cell.angle_gamma   90.00
#
_symmetry.space_group_name_H-M   'P 1'
#
loop_
_entity.id
_entity.type
_entity.pdbx_description
1 polymer ?
#
loop_
_entity_poly.entity_id
_entity_poly.type
_entity_poly.pdbx_seq_one_letter_code
_entity_poly.pdbx_strand_id
1 'polypeptide(L)'
;MFAEHDTAKLATFLLLIGDTSVLSNWPYQNNLTLAIMMVLFISLTTIFILNVFIGLFSEAMIFDVETSMLMMKAKFLAEIEMFYLFPFQRRWKTWFPETLYYHADIREVREKIKQMIDKKEWDSDKFPEMKQNLLKILNIKNPQDN
;
A
#
# COMPACT_ATOMS: atom_id res chain seq x y z
N MET A 1 -3.83 -32.47 25.59
CA MET A 1 -3.61 -31.04 25.30
C MET A 1 -4.65 -30.11 25.90
N PHE A 2 -5.89 -30.54 26.14
CA PHE A 2 -6.92 -29.72 26.82
C PHE A 2 -7.11 -30.05 28.31
N ALA A 3 -6.15 -30.75 28.94
CA ALA A 3 -6.26 -31.21 30.32
C ALA A 3 -5.94 -30.12 31.34
N GLU A 4 -5.01 -29.23 31.01
CA GLU A 4 -4.62 -28.08 31.84
C GLU A 4 -4.94 -26.77 31.12
N HIS A 5 -5.28 -25.73 31.88
CA HIS A 5 -5.72 -24.45 31.34
C HIS A 5 -4.70 -23.79 30.40
N ASP A 6 -3.40 -23.87 30.73
CA ASP A 6 -2.34 -23.26 29.91
C ASP A 6 -2.11 -24.03 28.62
N THR A 7 -2.11 -25.36 28.70
CA THR A 7 -2.06 -26.22 27.50
C THR A 7 -3.29 -26.06 26.61
N ALA A 8 -4.46 -25.80 27.21
CA ALA A 8 -5.71 -25.58 26.49
C ALA A 8 -5.73 -24.25 25.71
N LYS A 9 -5.13 -23.18 26.26
CA LYS A 9 -4.95 -21.90 25.54
C LYS A 9 -4.05 -22.08 24.32
N LEU A 10 -2.91 -22.73 24.51
CA LEU A 10 -1.96 -22.99 23.43
C LEU A 10 -2.57 -23.88 22.35
N ALA A 11 -3.30 -24.92 22.76
CA ALA A 11 -4.06 -25.80 21.88
C ALA A 11 -5.10 -25.02 21.05
N THR A 12 -5.85 -24.09 21.68
CA THR A 12 -6.81 -23.23 20.98
C THR A 12 -6.13 -22.29 19.98
N PHE A 13 -4.96 -21.73 20.32
CA PHE A 13 -4.19 -20.88 19.42
C PHE A 13 -3.64 -21.65 18.21
N LEU A 14 -3.11 -22.86 18.41
CA LEU A 14 -2.68 -23.73 17.33
C LEU A 14 -3.84 -24.10 16.41
N LEU A 15 -5.01 -24.41 16.99
CA LEU A 15 -6.23 -24.67 16.22
C LEU A 15 -6.65 -23.45 15.38
N LEU A 16 -6.47 -22.23 15.90
CA LEU A 16 -6.75 -20.98 15.18
C LEU A 16 -5.86 -20.79 13.94
N ILE A 17 -4.61 -21.23 14.02
CA ILE A 17 -3.64 -21.19 12.90
C ILE A 17 -3.90 -22.32 11.89
N GLY A 18 -4.81 -23.25 12.21
CA GLY A 18 -5.19 -24.37 11.35
C GLY A 18 -4.47 -25.69 11.68
N ASP A 19 -3.76 -25.76 12.80
CA ASP A 19 -3.14 -27.01 13.25
C ASP A 19 -4.18 -27.94 13.90
N THR A 20 -4.63 -28.92 13.11
CA THR A 20 -5.61 -29.93 13.53
C THR A 20 -4.98 -31.07 14.34
N SER A 21 -3.63 -31.13 14.45
CA SER A 21 -2.94 -32.18 15.21
C SER A 21 -3.31 -32.16 16.70
N VAL A 22 -3.69 -30.99 17.21
CA VAL A 22 -4.21 -30.76 18.57
C VAL A 22 -5.43 -31.64 18.89
N LEU A 23 -6.22 -31.98 17.87
CA LEU A 23 -7.46 -32.73 17.97
C LEU A 23 -7.30 -34.23 17.69
N SER A 24 -6.10 -34.68 17.32
CA SER A 24 -5.80 -36.09 17.01
C SER A 24 -6.19 -37.07 18.12
N ASN A 25 -6.13 -36.63 19.39
CA ASN A 25 -6.47 -37.44 20.56
C ASN A 25 -7.98 -37.59 20.81
N TRP A 26 -8.84 -36.89 20.06
CA TRP A 26 -10.29 -36.86 20.28
C TRP A 26 -11.04 -37.36 19.04
N PRO A 27 -11.46 -38.65 18.99
CA PRO A 27 -12.21 -39.17 17.85
C PRO A 27 -13.60 -38.52 17.78
N TYR A 28 -13.83 -37.73 16.73
CA TYR A 28 -15.08 -36.99 16.48
C TYR A 28 -16.32 -37.89 16.40
N GLN A 29 -16.14 -39.16 16.03
CA GLN A 29 -17.21 -40.14 15.89
C GLN A 29 -17.91 -40.47 17.21
N ASN A 30 -17.23 -40.32 18.34
CA ASN A 30 -17.75 -40.76 19.64
C ASN A 30 -18.52 -39.66 20.39
N ASN A 31 -18.39 -38.39 19.98
CA ASN A 31 -18.94 -37.24 20.72
C ASN A 31 -19.50 -36.17 19.78
N LEU A 32 -20.80 -36.28 19.46
CA LEU A 32 -21.51 -35.35 18.58
C LEU A 32 -21.41 -33.89 19.05
N THR A 33 -21.55 -33.64 20.36
CA THR A 33 -21.49 -32.30 20.96
C THR A 33 -20.15 -31.62 20.69
N LEU A 34 -19.05 -32.38 20.79
CA LEU A 34 -17.70 -31.89 20.55
C LEU A 34 -17.50 -31.51 19.08
N ALA A 35 -17.98 -32.35 18.16
CA ALA A 35 -17.94 -32.07 16.72
C ALA A 35 -18.70 -30.78 16.37
N ILE A 36 -19.90 -30.59 16.92
CA ILE A 36 -20.70 -29.37 16.69
C ILE A 36 -19.97 -28.14 17.22
N MET A 37 -19.43 -28.19 18.44
CA MET A 37 -18.66 -27.07 19.01
C MET A 37 -17.45 -26.70 18.16
N MET A 38 -16.75 -27.68 17.60
CA MET A 38 -15.57 -27.44 16.76
C MET A 38 -15.93 -26.81 15.43
N VAL A 39 -16.97 -27.31 14.76
CA VAL A 39 -17.44 -26.72 13.49
C VAL A 39 -17.89 -25.27 13.72
N LEU A 40 -18.63 -25.01 14.79
CA LEU A 40 -19.04 -23.65 15.17
C LEU A 40 -17.84 -22.77 15.49
N PHE A 41 -16.89 -23.25 16.28
CA PHE A 41 -15.69 -22.50 16.63
C PHE A 41 -14.88 -22.12 15.37
N ILE A 42 -14.51 -23.09 14.54
CA ILE A 42 -13.70 -22.87 13.34
C ILE A 42 -14.41 -21.93 12.36
N SER A 43 -15.71 -22.12 12.15
CA SER A 43 -16.48 -21.26 11.24
C SER A 43 -16.56 -19.81 11.74
N LEU A 44 -16.88 -19.60 13.02
CA LEU A 44 -16.94 -18.26 13.62
C LEU A 44 -15.58 -17.57 13.64
N THR A 45 -14.51 -18.28 14.02
CA THR A 45 -13.16 -17.70 14.05
C THR A 45 -12.66 -17.37 12.65
N THR A 46 -12.95 -18.21 11.65
CA THR A 46 -12.54 -17.95 10.26
C THR A 46 -13.23 -16.70 9.73
N ILE A 47 -14.55 -16.59 9.90
CA ILE A 47 -15.31 -15.40 9.48
C ILE A 47 -14.81 -14.16 10.21
N PHE A 48 -14.61 -14.24 11.52
CA PHE A 48 -14.13 -13.11 12.33
C PHE A 48 -12.74 -12.64 11.90
N ILE A 49 -11.76 -13.55 11.78
CA ILE A 49 -10.39 -13.21 11.39
C ILE A 49 -10.37 -12.64 9.97
N LEU A 50 -11.09 -13.25 9.02
CA LEU A 50 -11.14 -12.74 7.65
C LEU A 50 -11.74 -11.34 7.59
N ASN A 51 -12.81 -11.07 8.34
CA ASN A 51 -13.43 -9.76 8.37
C ASN A 51 -12.50 -8.69 8.95
N VAL A 52 -11.82 -8.99 10.06
CA VAL A 52 -10.82 -8.08 10.66
C VAL A 52 -9.65 -7.88 9.70
N PHE A 53 -9.16 -8.95 9.08
CA PHE A 53 -8.06 -8.89 8.12
C PHE A 53 -8.42 -8.02 6.91
N ILE A 54 -9.60 -8.22 6.30
CA ILE A 54 -10.06 -7.41 5.16
C ILE A 54 -10.20 -5.94 5.58
N GLY A 55 -10.74 -5.65 6.78
CA GLY A 55 -10.86 -4.28 7.29
C GLY A 55 -9.50 -3.59 7.46
N LEU A 56 -8.55 -4.25 8.14
CA LEU A 56 -7.20 -3.74 8.34
C LEU A 56 -6.43 -3.62 7.02
N PHE A 57 -6.57 -4.59 6.13
CA PHE A 57 -5.92 -4.61 4.83
C PHE A 57 -6.47 -3.49 3.94
N SER A 58 -7.78 -3.27 3.94
CA SER A 58 -8.42 -2.18 3.20
C SER A 58 -7.91 -0.82 3.66
N GLU A 59 -7.76 -0.61 4.98
CA GLU A 59 -7.22 0.63 5.53
C GLU A 59 -5.76 0.85 5.12
N ALA A 60 -4.93 -0.21 5.19
CA ALA A 60 -3.54 -0.13 4.75
C ALA A 60 -3.40 0.11 3.23
N MET A 61 -4.37 -0.37 2.44
CA MET A 61 -4.43 -0.19 0.99
C MET A 61 -4.98 1.18 0.55
N ILE A 62 -5.33 2.08 1.48
CA ILE A 62 -5.63 3.50 1.16
C ILE A 62 -4.41 4.21 0.55
N PHE A 63 -3.24 3.58 0.57
CA PHE A 63 -2.07 4.06 -0.14
C PHE A 63 -2.33 4.13 -1.65
N ASP A 64 -2.10 5.31 -2.23
CA ASP A 64 -2.19 5.52 -3.67
C ASP A 64 -1.09 4.70 -4.37
N VAL A 65 -1.48 3.50 -4.80
CA VAL A 65 -0.59 2.47 -5.35
C VAL A 65 0.21 3.03 -6.51
N GLU A 66 -0.39 3.88 -7.33
CA GLU A 66 0.26 4.45 -8.51
C GLU A 66 1.36 5.42 -8.14
N THR A 67 1.09 6.39 -7.25
CA THR A 67 2.12 7.34 -6.82
C THR A 67 3.21 6.67 -6.00
N SER A 68 2.86 5.67 -5.18
CA SER A 68 3.82 4.86 -4.44
C SER A 68 4.75 4.07 -5.36
N MET A 69 4.20 3.49 -6.43
CA MET A 69 4.95 2.71 -7.40
C MET A 69 5.90 3.62 -8.17
N LEU A 70 5.44 4.80 -8.59
CA LEU A 70 6.29 5.77 -9.30
C LEU A 70 7.43 6.27 -8.41
N MET A 71 7.14 6.59 -7.15
CA MET A 71 8.15 6.99 -6.17
C MET A 71 9.18 5.87 -5.95
N MET A 72 8.73 4.62 -5.79
CA MET A 72 9.61 3.47 -5.61
C MET A 72 10.47 3.22 -6.85
N LYS A 73 9.89 3.31 -8.05
CA LYS A 73 10.62 3.21 -9.33
C LYS A 73 11.70 4.29 -9.44
N ALA A 74 11.39 5.54 -9.11
CA ALA A 74 12.34 6.65 -9.13
C ALA A 74 13.49 6.44 -8.14
N LYS A 75 13.16 5.99 -6.92
CA LYS A 75 14.17 5.68 -5.88
C LYS A 75 15.10 4.57 -6.32
N PHE A 76 14.55 3.49 -6.87
CA PHE A 76 15.34 2.35 -7.35
C PHE A 76 16.22 2.74 -8.55
N LEU A 77 15.70 3.55 -9.46
CA LEU A 77 16.48 4.07 -10.59
C LEU A 77 17.65 4.94 -10.13
N ALA A 78 17.43 5.82 -9.15
CA ALA A 78 18.50 6.64 -8.57
C ALA A 78 19.57 5.79 -7.87
N GLU A 79 19.16 4.71 -7.20
CA GLU A 79 20.09 3.76 -6.56
C GLU A 79 20.94 3.00 -7.60
N ILE A 80 20.31 2.53 -8.68
CA ILE A 80 21.02 1.93 -9.82
C ILE A 80 22.03 2.91 -10.42
N GLU A 81 21.61 4.15 -10.65
CA GLU A 81 22.47 5.18 -11.24
C GLU A 81 23.68 5.49 -10.35
N MET A 82 23.47 5.54 -9.03
CA MET A 82 24.52 5.88 -8.08
C MET A 82 25.50 4.73 -7.84
N PHE A 83 25.03 3.49 -7.74
CA PHE A 83 25.86 2.37 -7.27
C PHE A 83 26.23 1.35 -8.35
N TYR A 84 25.45 1.22 -9.42
CA TYR A 84 25.58 0.10 -10.36
C TYR A 84 25.98 0.50 -11.78
N LEU A 85 26.00 1.79 -12.12
CA LEU A 85 26.33 2.27 -13.47
C LEU A 85 27.69 2.97 -13.56
N PHE A 86 28.45 2.64 -14.62
CA PHE A 86 29.71 3.31 -14.94
C PHE A 86 29.49 4.73 -15.51
N PRO A 87 30.50 5.63 -15.41
CA PRO A 87 30.39 7.00 -15.90
C PRO A 87 30.01 7.14 -17.38
N PHE A 88 30.39 6.18 -18.23
CA PHE A 88 30.04 6.21 -19.65
C PHE A 88 28.58 5.79 -19.92
N GLN A 89 28.04 4.86 -19.13
CA GLN A 89 26.65 4.39 -19.26
C GLN A 89 25.65 5.48 -18.87
N ARG A 90 25.98 6.27 -17.83
CA ARG A 90 25.17 7.43 -17.41
C ARG A 90 25.06 8.54 -18.46
N ARG A 91 26.01 8.60 -19.40
CA ARG A 91 26.03 9.61 -20.47
C ARG A 91 25.27 9.15 -21.72
N TRP A 92 24.74 7.93 -21.75
CA TRP A 92 23.95 7.42 -22.86
C TRP A 92 22.55 8.02 -22.86
N LYS A 93 22.33 8.97 -23.77
CA LYS A 93 21.05 9.68 -23.95
C LYS A 93 19.87 8.76 -24.23
N THR A 94 20.11 7.57 -24.78
CA THR A 94 19.09 6.56 -25.04
C THR A 94 18.57 5.90 -23.77
N TRP A 95 19.40 5.79 -22.71
CA TRP A 95 19.00 5.18 -21.43
C TRP A 95 18.64 6.24 -20.39
N PHE A 96 19.32 7.39 -20.42
CA PHE A 96 19.10 8.54 -19.54
C PHE A 96 18.81 9.80 -20.38
N PRO A 97 17.55 10.01 -20.78
CA PRO A 97 17.18 11.22 -21.50
C PRO A 97 17.31 12.44 -20.59
N GLU A 98 17.59 13.61 -21.17
CA GLU A 98 17.65 14.87 -20.41
C GLU A 98 16.28 15.30 -19.88
N THR A 99 15.20 14.87 -20.55
CA THR A 99 13.82 15.20 -20.20
C THR A 99 12.96 13.93 -20.14
N LEU A 100 12.15 13.83 -19.07
CA LEU A 100 11.18 12.76 -18.88
C LEU A 100 9.78 13.32 -19.12
N TYR A 101 9.08 12.78 -20.10
CA TYR A 101 7.68 13.13 -20.36
C TYR A 101 6.78 12.23 -19.52
N TYR A 102 5.91 12.84 -18.71
CA TYR A 102 4.88 12.14 -17.95
C TYR A 102 3.51 12.61 -18.41
N HIS A 103 2.62 11.68 -18.69
CA HIS A 103 1.23 11.98 -18.99
C HIS A 103 0.45 12.08 -17.68
N ALA A 104 -0.18 13.22 -17.44
CA ALA A 104 -1.05 13.45 -16.29
C ALA A 104 -2.41 13.96 -16.77
N ASP A 105 -3.48 13.55 -16.11
CA ASP A 105 -4.82 14.05 -16.42
C ASP A 105 -4.95 15.53 -16.04
N ILE A 106 -5.47 16.34 -16.95
CA ILE A 106 -5.64 17.78 -16.78
C ILE A 106 -6.48 18.12 -15.53
N ARG A 107 -7.49 17.30 -15.22
CA ARG A 107 -8.38 17.50 -14.07
C ARG A 107 -7.65 17.28 -12.76
N GLU A 108 -6.93 16.16 -12.65
CA GLU A 108 -6.14 15.82 -11.46
C GLU A 108 -5.06 16.87 -11.18
N VAL A 109 -4.35 17.29 -12.22
CA VAL A 109 -3.33 18.34 -12.10
C VAL A 109 -3.98 19.65 -11.62
N ARG A 110 -5.15 20.02 -12.14
CA ARG A 110 -5.86 21.24 -11.75
C ARG A 110 -6.30 21.20 -10.27
N GLU A 111 -6.81 20.07 -9.81
CA GLU A 111 -7.19 19.90 -8.39
C GLU A 111 -5.97 19.98 -7.48
N LYS A 112 -4.88 19.31 -7.86
CA LYS A 112 -3.65 19.32 -7.06
C LYS A 112 -3.04 20.70 -6.95
N ILE A 113 -2.98 21.46 -8.04
CA ILE A 113 -2.46 22.84 -8.02
C ILE A 113 -3.31 23.73 -7.11
N LYS A 114 -4.63 23.63 -7.15
CA LYS A 114 -5.50 24.38 -6.23
C LYS A 114 -5.20 24.03 -4.76
N GLN A 115 -5.08 22.75 -4.44
CA GLN A 115 -4.70 22.31 -3.09
C GLN A 115 -3.33 22.85 -2.66
N MET A 116 -2.35 22.90 -3.56
CA MET A 116 -1.02 23.44 -3.27
C MET A 116 -1.04 24.97 -3.06
N ILE A 117 -1.88 25.68 -3.81
CA ILE A 117 -2.10 27.13 -3.62
C ILE A 117 -2.75 27.36 -2.24
N ASP A 118 -3.79 26.60 -1.89
CA ASP A 118 -4.47 26.71 -0.60
C ASP A 118 -3.53 26.46 0.59
N LYS A 119 -2.60 25.51 0.43
CA LYS A 119 -1.55 25.19 1.42
C LYS A 119 -0.35 26.15 1.41
N LYS A 120 -0.31 27.13 0.50
CA LYS A 120 0.84 28.04 0.26
C LYS A 120 2.14 27.32 -0.13
N GLU A 121 2.04 26.11 -0.68
CA GLU A 121 3.19 25.30 -1.14
C GLU A 121 3.54 25.56 -2.61
N TRP A 122 2.70 26.30 -3.34
CA TRP A 122 2.89 26.62 -4.76
C TRP A 122 4.04 27.61 -5.03
N ASP A 123 4.49 28.32 -4.00
CA ASP A 123 5.37 29.50 -4.10
C ASP A 123 6.87 29.18 -4.06
N SER A 124 7.31 28.19 -4.84
CA SER A 124 8.73 27.90 -5.00
C SER A 124 9.39 28.78 -6.08
N ASP A 125 10.57 29.34 -5.82
CA ASP A 125 11.34 30.16 -6.79
C ASP A 125 11.88 29.36 -8.00
N LYS A 126 11.56 28.07 -8.10
CA LYS A 126 12.09 27.17 -9.12
C LYS A 126 11.20 27.18 -10.37
N PHE A 127 11.82 27.43 -11.52
CA PHE A 127 11.22 27.37 -12.86
C PHE A 127 9.98 28.25 -13.08
N PRO A 128 10.10 29.59 -12.94
CA PRO A 128 8.97 30.52 -13.04
C PRO A 128 8.26 30.45 -14.41
N GLU A 129 9.01 30.31 -15.50
CA GLU A 129 8.44 30.25 -16.87
C GLU A 129 7.57 29.00 -17.08
N MET A 130 8.02 27.83 -16.61
CA MET A 130 7.25 26.59 -16.74
C MET A 130 5.96 26.65 -15.93
N LYS A 131 5.98 27.26 -14.73
CA LYS A 131 4.78 27.45 -13.91
C LYS A 131 3.75 28.30 -14.62
N GLN A 132 4.17 29.43 -15.19
CA GLN A 132 3.26 30.31 -15.93
C GLN A 132 2.67 29.59 -17.15
N ASN A 133 3.47 28.83 -17.88
CA ASN A 133 2.98 28.03 -19.01
C ASN A 133 1.99 26.95 -18.58
N LEU A 134 2.24 26.27 -17.45
CA LEU A 134 1.32 25.28 -16.90
C LEU A 134 -0.01 25.90 -16.48
N LEU A 135 0.01 27.05 -15.77
CA LEU A 135 -1.20 27.77 -15.38
C LEU A 135 -2.02 28.24 -16.60
N LYS A 136 -1.34 28.67 -17.67
CA LYS A 136 -1.98 29.03 -18.95
C LYS A 136 -2.67 27.82 -19.60
N ILE A 137 -1.98 26.68 -19.68
CA ILE A 137 -2.56 25.44 -20.26
C ILE A 137 -3.77 24.97 -19.44
N LEU A 138 -3.71 25.07 -18.11
CA LEU A 138 -4.77 24.64 -17.20
C LEU A 138 -5.89 25.67 -17.00
N ASN A 139 -5.75 26.87 -17.57
CA ASN A 139 -6.67 28.00 -17.42
C ASN A 139 -6.99 28.30 -15.94
N ILE A 140 -5.95 28.42 -15.12
CA ILE A 140 -6.02 28.80 -13.70
C ILE A 140 -5.45 30.23 -13.56
N LYS A 141 -6.15 31.12 -12.84
CA LYS A 141 -5.61 32.46 -12.53
C LYS A 141 -4.41 32.33 -11.60
N ASN A 142 -3.31 33.00 -11.95
CA ASN A 142 -2.12 33.03 -11.13
C ASN A 142 -2.43 33.80 -9.82
N PRO A 143 -2.24 33.19 -8.63
CA PRO A 143 -2.47 33.88 -7.36
C PRO A 143 -1.49 35.03 -7.11
N GLN A 144 -0.36 35.09 -7.85
CA GLN A 144 0.67 36.13 -7.73
C GLN A 144 0.45 37.36 -8.64
N ASP A 145 -0.63 37.41 -9.43
CA ASP A 145 -0.96 38.53 -10.33
C ASP A 145 -1.90 39.59 -9.68
N ASN A 146 -1.96 39.65 -8.35
CA ASN A 146 -2.67 40.69 -7.58
C ASN A 146 -1.69 41.57 -6.80
#